data_AF-A0A349EPF1-F1
#
_entry.id   AF-A0A349EPF1-F1
#
_cell.length_a   1.000
_cell.length_b   1.000
_cell.length_c   1.000
_cell.angle_alpha   90.00
_cell.angle_beta   90.00
_cell.angle_gamma   90.00
#
_symmetry.space_group_name_H-M   'P 1'
#
loop_
_entity.id
_entity.type
_entity.pdbx_description
1 polymer ?
#
loop_
_entity_poly.entity_id
_entity_poly.type
_entity_poly.pdbx_seq_one_letter_code
_entity_poly.pdbx_strand_id
1 'polypeptide(L)' 'MHCRSCGKELSEQAVACTSCGVPPRAGKNFCQNCGAGTNAAAVFCVSWGAGLAEEQTKSKLAAGLLGIFVGGF' A
#
# COMPACT_ATOMS: atom_id res chain seq x y z
N MET A 1 -5.88 5.30 11.32
CA MET A 1 -5.35 5.29 9.94
C MET A 1 -6.48 5.56 8.95
N HIS A 2 -6.21 5.94 7.70
CA HIS A 2 -7.23 6.28 6.71
C HIS A 2 -7.13 5.38 5.49
N CYS A 3 -8.26 5.11 4.83
CA CYS A 3 -8.26 4.32 3.60
C CYS A 3 -7.62 5.10 2.46
N ARG A 4 -6.62 4.52 1.77
CA ARG A 4 -5.97 5.18 0.61
C ARG A 4 -6.85 5.24 -0.64
N SER A 5 -8.06 4.67 -0.59
CA SER A 5 -9.02 4.67 -1.70
C SER A 5 -10.20 5.63 -1.50
N CYS A 6 -10.63 5.88 -0.26
CA CYS A 6 -11.79 6.75 0.02
C CYS A 6 -11.56 7.80 1.11
N GLY A 7 -10.41 7.81 1.78
CA GLY A 7 -10.07 8.79 2.82
C GLY A 7 -10.80 8.62 4.16
N LYS A 8 -11.65 7.59 4.32
CA LYS A 8 -12.36 7.32 5.59
C LYS A 8 -11.41 6.85 6.68
N GLU A 9 -11.68 7.20 7.94
CA GLU A 9 -10.96 6.65 9.10
C GLU A 9 -11.22 5.16 9.29
N LEU A 10 -10.14 4.42 9.54
CA LEU A 10 -10.11 3.00 9.87
C LEU A 10 -9.23 2.78 11.10
N SER A 11 -9.58 1.72 11.82
CA SER A 11 -8.71 1.15 12.85
C SER A 11 -7.40 0.62 12.26
N GLU A 12 -6.32 0.66 13.03
CA GLU A 12 -4.98 0.24 12.61
C GLU A 12 -4.90 -1.25 12.25
N GLN A 13 -5.85 -2.04 12.75
CA GLN A 13 -5.97 -3.49 12.51
C GLN A 13 -7.00 -3.81 11.41
N ALA A 14 -7.57 -2.81 10.75
CA ALA A 14 -8.63 -3.04 9.76
C ALA A 14 -8.06 -3.66 8.48
N VAL A 15 -8.48 -4.88 8.17
CA VAL A 15 -8.09 -5.62 6.95
C VAL A 15 -8.78 -5.06 5.71
N ALA A 16 -10.00 -4.52 5.87
CA ALA A 16 -10.79 -3.92 4.79
C ALA A 16 -11.46 -2.64 5.27
N CYS A 17 -11.67 -1.70 4.35
CA CYS A 17 -12.46 -0.51 4.66
C CYS A 17 -13.95 -0.86 4.73
N THR A 18 -14.57 -0.56 5.88
CA THR A 18 -16.01 -0.74 6.10
C THR A 18 -16.88 0.19 5.25
N SER A 19 -16.29 1.22 4.63
CA SER A 19 -17.03 2.19 3.81
C SER A 19 -16.93 1.97 2.31
N CYS A 20 -15.80 1.46 1.80
CA CYS A 20 -15.60 1.23 0.36
C CYS A 20 -15.30 -0.23 0.00
N GLY A 21 -15.17 -1.13 0.98
CA GLY A 21 -14.91 -2.56 0.77
C GLY A 21 -13.50 -2.90 0.30
N VAL A 22 -12.71 -1.91 -0.13
CA VAL A 22 -11.33 -2.15 -0.60
C VAL A 22 -10.36 -2.23 0.58
N PRO A 23 -9.33 -3.11 0.52
CA PRO A 23 -8.22 -3.07 1.45
C PRO A 23 -7.61 -1.66 1.59
N PRO A 24 -7.38 -1.17 2.82
CA PRO A 24 -6.98 0.21 3.07
C PRO A 24 -5.67 0.60 2.40
N ARG A 25 -4.78 -0.36 2.15
CA ARG A 25 -3.46 -0.13 1.55
C ARG A 25 -3.42 -0.32 0.02
N ALA A 26 -4.52 -0.74 -0.61
CA ALA A 26 -4.55 -0.97 -2.06
C ALA A 26 -4.66 0.34 -2.88
N GLY A 27 -5.19 1.41 -2.28
CA GLY A 27 -5.35 2.70 -2.95
C GLY A 27 -4.08 3.55 -2.97
N LYS A 28 -4.03 4.52 -3.90
CA LYS A 28 -2.96 5.51 -4.03
C LYS A 28 -3.48 6.97 -4.00
N ASN A 29 -4.79 7.14 -3.82
CA ASN A 29 -5.49 8.41 -3.98
C ASN A 29 -5.56 9.24 -2.69
N PHE A 30 -5.37 8.63 -1.53
CA PHE A 30 -5.42 9.32 -0.24
C PHE A 30 -4.27 8.89 0.67
N CYS A 31 -3.87 9.80 1.55
CA CYS A 31 -2.86 9.53 2.56
C CYS A 31 -3.42 8.64 3.68
N GLN A 32 -2.68 7.59 4.02
CA GLN A 32 -3.01 6.67 5.13
C GLN A 32 -3.02 7.40 6.49
N ASN A 33 -2.28 8.50 6.64
CA ASN A 33 -2.13 9.15 7.93
C ASN A 33 -3.13 10.28 8.14
N CYS A 34 -3.33 11.14 7.14
CA CYS A 34 -4.16 12.34 7.28
C CYS A 34 -5.45 12.33 6.46
N GLY A 35 -5.68 11.33 5.59
CA GLY A 35 -6.86 11.28 4.73
C GLY A 35 -6.87 12.31 3.59
N ALA A 36 -5.84 13.16 3.47
CA ALA A 36 -5.74 14.12 2.37
C ALA A 36 -5.57 13.41 1.02
N GLY A 37 -6.13 14.00 -0.04
CA GLY A 37 -5.95 13.52 -1.41
C GLY A 37 -4.48 13.55 -1.82
N THR A 38 -3.98 12.42 -2.33
CA THR A 38 -2.62 12.25 -2.83
C THR A 38 -2.67 11.82 -4.29
N ASN A 39 -1.68 12.24 -5.08
CA ASN A 39 -1.58 11.79 -6.46
C ASN A 39 -0.98 10.37 -6.52
N ALA A 40 -1.36 9.56 -7.49
CA ALA A 40 -0.77 8.24 -7.72
C ALA A 40 0.75 8.29 -7.98
N ALA A 41 1.27 9.42 -8.47
CA ALA A 41 2.70 9.67 -8.63
C ALA A 41 3.37 10.33 -7.40
N ALA A 42 2.60 10.64 -6.33
CA ALA A 42 3.14 11.32 -5.16
C ALA A 42 3.92 10.35 -4.27
N VAL A 43 5.19 10.69 -4.01
CA VAL A 43 6.10 9.91 -3.16
C VAL A 43 5.86 10.21 -1.67
N PHE A 44 5.34 11.40 -1.35
CA PHE A 44 5.04 11.83 0.01
C PHE A 44 3.78 12.68 0.03
N CYS A 45 3.07 12.67 1.16
CA CYS A 45 1.92 13.53 1.37
C CYS A 45 2.40 14.96 1.67
N VAL A 46 2.04 15.93 0.83
CA VAL A 46 2.41 17.34 1.03
C VAL A 46 1.78 17.94 2.31
N SER A 47 0.60 17.42 2.71
CA SER A 47 -0.15 17.97 3.84
C SER A 47 0.32 17.51 5.22
N TRP A 48 0.97 16.34 5.31
CA TRP A 48 1.46 15.78 6.59
C TRP A 48 2.97 15.50 6.58
N GLY A 49 3.58 15.37 5.39
CA GLY A 49 4.96 14.95 5.23
C GLY A 49 5.18 13.44 5.36
N ALA A 50 4.12 12.63 5.47
CA ALA A 50 4.24 11.19 5.57
C ALA A 50 4.60 10.55 4.21
N GLY A 51 5.62 9.69 4.18
CA GLY A 51 6.03 8.94 2.99
C GLY A 51 4.95 7.96 2.53
N LEU A 52 4.55 8.05 1.27
CA LEU A 52 3.56 7.19 0.65
C LEU A 52 4.26 5.98 0.04
N ALA A 53 4.93 5.18 0.87
CA ALA A 53 5.65 4.01 0.38
C ALA A 53 4.69 3.11 -0.41
N GLU A 54 5.05 2.83 -1.66
CA GLU A 54 4.45 1.77 -2.45
C GLU A 54 4.88 0.46 -1.79
N GLU A 55 3.92 -0.34 -1.33
CA GLU A 55 4.23 -1.70 -0.89
C GLU A 55 4.57 -2.50 -2.16
N GLN A 56 5.83 -2.37 -2.57
CA GLN A 56 6.47 -3.17 -3.60
C GLN A 56 6.21 -4.62 -3.19
N THR A 57 5.26 -5.24 -3.87
CA THR A 57 4.91 -6.64 -3.72
C THR A 57 6.13 -7.40 -4.24
N LYS A 58 7.14 -7.53 -3.37
CA LYS A 58 8.40 -8.21 -3.68
C LYS A 58 8.00 -9.64 -4.00
N SER A 59 7.96 -9.93 -5.29
CA SER A 59 7.52 -11.20 -5.83
C SER A 59 8.47 -12.28 -5.34
N LYS A 60 8.12 -12.88 -4.19
CA LYS A 60 8.82 -14.02 -3.61
C LYS A 60 8.87 -15.23 -4.57
N LEU A 61 8.08 -15.20 -5.63
CA LEU A 61 8.05 -16.19 -6.70
C LEU A 61 9.32 -16.19 -7.58
N ALA A 62 9.96 -15.03 -7.81
CA ALA A 62 11.15 -14.97 -8.65
C ALA A 62 12.39 -15.61 -7.99
N ALA A 63 12.48 -15.56 -6.65
CA ALA A 63 13.58 -16.15 -5.90
C ALA A 63 13.53 -17.69 -5.87
N GLY A 64 12.33 -18.29 -5.92
CA GLY A 64 12.18 -19.76 -5.95
C GLY A 64 12.55 -20.38 -7.29
N LEU A 65 12.17 -19.73 -8.41
CA LEU A 65 12.48 -20.22 -9.75
C LEU A 65 13.99 -20.19 -10.07
N LEU A 66 14.72 -19.17 -9.62
CA LEU A 66 16.17 -19.09 -9.85
C LEU A 66 16.97 -20.11 -9.02
N GLY A 67 16.47 -20.55 -7.87
CA GLY A 67 17.10 -21.61 -7.08
C GLY A 67 17.06 -22.98 -7.75
N ILE A 68 16.00 -23.26 -8.52
CA ILE A 68 15.83 -24.54 -9.24
C ILE A 68 16.74 -24.59 -10.48
N PHE A 69 16.94 -23.47 -11.18
CA PHE A 69 17.71 -23.43 -12.41
C PHE A 69 19.23 -23.25 -12.24
N VAL A 70 19.71 -22.80 -11.06
CA VAL A 70 21.15 -22.48 -10.86
C VAL A 70 21.85 -23.42 -9.86
N GLY A 71 21.13 -24.26 -9.10
CA GLY A 71 21.75 -25.03 -8.00
C GLY A 71 21.23 -26.46 -7.82
N GLY A 72 21.05 -27.19 -8.92
CA GLY A 72 20.66 -28.61 -8.92
C GLY A 72 21.74 -29.53 -9.47
N PHE A 73 23.00 -29.34 -9.10
CA PHE A 73 24.11 -30.30 -9.16
C PHE A 73 25.17 -29.93 -8.11
#